data_AF-A0A352XHA0-F1
#
_entry.id   AF-A0A352XHA0-F1
#
_cell.length_a   1.000
_cell.length_b   1.000
_cell.length_c   1.000
_cell.angle_alpha   90.00
_cell.angle_beta   90.00
_cell.angle_gamma   90.00
#
_symmetry.space_group_name_H-M   'P 1'
#
loop_
_entity.id
_entity.type
_entity.pdbx_description
1 polymer ?
#
loop_
_entity_poly.entity_id
_entity_poly.type
_entity_poly.pdbx_seq_one_letter_code
_entity_poly.pdbx_strand_id
1 'polypeptide(L)'
;MNTKLIESLAQVILSLSEEEQNLLYLKINLAKPSPSTQSELLNLNNRLKSFESQYQMSSENFYQRFRVGELGDSIDFFEWSVFYEMWNAAQNQSEFMETKN
;
A
#
# COMPACT_ATOMS: atom_id res chain seq x y z
N MET A 1 4.69 -19.67 21.44
CA MET A 1 4.39 -19.38 20.02
C MET A 1 3.08 -20.08 19.70
N ASN A 2 2.03 -19.34 19.36
CA ASN A 2 0.67 -19.87 19.29
C ASN A 2 0.47 -20.57 17.93
N THR A 3 0.77 -21.87 17.86
CA THR A 3 0.76 -22.68 16.63
C THR A 3 -0.58 -22.65 15.91
N LYS A 4 -1.69 -22.53 16.66
CA LYS A 4 -3.03 -22.32 16.10
C LYS A 4 -3.15 -21.06 15.26
N LEU A 5 -2.44 -20.00 15.64
CA LEU A 5 -2.46 -18.73 14.91
C LEU A 5 -1.70 -18.85 13.58
N ILE A 6 -0.58 -19.58 13.60
CA ILE A 6 0.26 -19.82 12.42
C ILE A 6 -0.46 -20.74 11.42
N GLU A 7 -1.12 -21.79 11.90
CA GLU A 7 -1.92 -22.69 11.07
C GLU A 7 -3.12 -21.97 10.46
N SER A 8 -3.85 -21.17 11.25
CA SER A 8 -4.98 -20.38 10.74
C SER A 8 -4.54 -19.35 9.69
N LEU A 9 -3.37 -18.74 9.86
CA LEU A 9 -2.81 -17.79 8.89
C LEU A 9 -2.38 -18.51 7.61
N ALA A 10 -1.75 -19.68 7.72
CA ALA A 10 -1.37 -20.51 6.58
C ALA A 10 -2.60 -21.00 5.79
N GLN A 11 -3.69 -21.36 6.47
CA GLN A 11 -4.94 -21.76 5.82
C GLN A 11 -5.53 -20.64 4.97
N VAL A 12 -5.52 -19.40 5.49
CA VAL A 12 -6.00 -18.23 4.77
C VAL A 12 -5.10 -17.95 3.57
N ILE A 13 -3.78 -17.98 3.75
CA ILE A 13 -2.82 -17.72 2.66
C ILE A 13 -2.95 -18.77 1.54
N LEU A 14 -3.19 -20.04 1.87
CA LEU A 14 -3.41 -21.11 0.88
C LEU A 14 -4.78 -21.07 0.20
N SER A 15 -5.75 -20.34 0.77
CA SER A 15 -7.06 -20.11 0.16
C SER A 15 -7.10 -18.92 -0.80
N LEU A 16 -6.04 -18.10 -0.79
CA LEU A 16 -5.86 -16.99 -1.73
C LEU A 16 -5.35 -17.50 -3.07
N SER A 17 -5.71 -16.82 -4.16
CA SER A 17 -5.19 -17.11 -5.50
C SER A 17 -3.67 -16.87 -5.57
N GLU A 18 -2.98 -17.46 -6.55
CA GLU A 18 -1.54 -17.22 -6.78
C GLU A 18 -1.23 -15.73 -6.96
N GLU A 19 -2.16 -14.96 -7.55
CA GLU A 19 -2.03 -13.52 -7.75
C GLU A 19 -2.07 -12.77 -6.41
N GLU A 20 -3.00 -13.12 -5.52
CA GLU A 20 -3.11 -12.53 -4.18
C GLU A 20 -1.92 -12.89 -3.29
N GLN A 21 -1.41 -14.12 -3.38
CA GLN A 21 -0.21 -14.55 -2.65
C GLN A 21 1.04 -13.79 -3.13
N ASN A 22 1.19 -13.60 -4.44
CA ASN A 22 2.28 -12.81 -5.02
C ASN A 22 2.19 -11.35 -4.59
N LEU A 23 0.99 -10.78 -4.52
CA LEU A 23 0.75 -9.42 -4.05
C LEU A 23 1.10 -9.27 -2.56
N LEU A 24 0.77 -10.28 -1.75
CA LEU A 24 1.14 -10.31 -0.33
C LEU A 24 2.67 -10.41 -0.16
N TYR A 25 3.33 -11.23 -0.97
CA TYR A 25 4.78 -11.36 -0.99
C TYR A 25 5.46 -10.06 -1.45
N LEU A 26 4.85 -9.37 -2.41
CA LEU A 26 5.30 -8.07 -2.88
C LEU A 26 5.15 -7.02 -1.78
N LYS A 27 4.01 -6.95 -1.07
CA LYS A 27 3.82 -6.05 0.09
C LYS A 27 4.86 -6.28 1.18
N ILE A 28 5.18 -7.53 1.49
CA ILE A 28 6.19 -7.88 2.50
C ILE A 28 7.60 -7.45 2.06
N ASN A 29 7.93 -7.59 0.76
CA ASN A 29 9.24 -7.17 0.25
C ASN A 29 9.35 -5.66 0.01
N LEU A 30 8.26 -4.98 -0.35
CA LEU A 30 8.19 -3.52 -0.44
C LEU A 30 8.22 -2.87 0.94
N ALA A 31 7.80 -3.59 1.99
CA ALA A 31 7.92 -3.18 3.38
C ALA A 31 9.34 -3.40 3.97
N LYS A 32 10.33 -3.89 3.21
CA LYS A 32 11.71 -3.97 3.68
C LYS A 32 12.38 -2.58 3.59
N PRO A 33 12.85 -2.00 4.71
CA PRO A 33 13.40 -0.66 4.74
C PRO A 33 14.86 -0.60 4.24
N SER A 34 15.20 0.44 3.48
CA SER A 34 16.58 0.89 3.23
C SER A 34 16.59 2.39 2.87
N PRO A 35 17.65 3.15 3.18
CA PRO A 35 17.73 3.98 4.37
C PRO A 35 17.47 5.46 4.03
N SER A 36 16.23 5.94 4.16
CA SER A 36 15.84 7.32 4.48
C SER A 36 14.35 7.53 4.16
N THR A 37 13.57 8.03 5.13
CA THR A 37 12.13 8.33 5.01
C THR A 37 11.80 9.17 3.76
N GLN A 38 12.74 10.01 3.33
CA GLN A 38 12.61 10.86 2.15
C GLN A 38 12.71 10.08 0.83
N SER A 39 13.58 9.07 0.75
CA SER A 39 13.71 8.20 -0.42
C SER A 39 12.49 7.29 -0.58
N GLU A 40 11.92 6.84 0.55
CA GLU A 40 10.69 6.05 0.58
C GLU A 40 9.48 6.88 0.10
N LEU A 41 9.35 8.12 0.56
CA LEU A 41 8.33 9.06 0.08
C LEU A 41 8.44 9.33 -1.42
N LEU A 42 9.66 9.50 -1.94
CA LEU A 42 9.89 9.70 -3.38
C LEU A 42 9.49 8.47 -4.20
N ASN A 43 9.79 7.26 -3.71
CA ASN A 43 9.40 6.01 -4.38
C ASN A 43 7.87 5.86 -4.41
N LEU A 44 7.21 6.08 -3.26
CA LEU A 44 5.76 6.05 -3.15
C LEU A 44 5.09 7.10 -4.06
N ASN A 45 5.60 8.32 -4.08
CA ASN A 45 5.10 9.37 -4.96
C ASN A 45 5.25 9.00 -6.46
N ASN A 46 6.38 8.42 -6.85
CA ASN A 46 6.58 7.98 -8.23
C ASN A 46 5.62 6.84 -8.62
N ARG A 47 5.34 5.91 -7.71
CA ARG A 47 4.35 4.85 -7.93
C ARG A 47 2.94 5.43 -8.08
N LEU A 48 2.55 6.34 -7.20
CA LEU A 48 1.26 7.04 -7.27
C LEU A 48 1.10 7.76 -8.61
N LYS A 49 2.12 8.51 -9.06
CA LYS A 49 2.10 9.18 -10.37
C LYS A 49 1.90 8.24 -11.56
N SER A 50 2.44 7.02 -11.50
CA SER A 50 2.20 6.02 -12.55
C SER A 50 0.73 5.64 -12.63
N PHE A 51 0.09 5.39 -11.49
CA PHE A 51 -1.35 5.11 -11.44
C PHE A 51 -2.17 6.34 -11.85
N GLU A 52 -1.80 7.54 -11.40
CA GLU A 52 -2.49 8.78 -11.77
C GLU A 52 -2.47 9.03 -13.28
N SER A 53 -1.35 8.73 -13.92
CA SER A 53 -1.20 8.82 -15.38
C SER A 53 -2.01 7.74 -16.10
N GLN A 54 -1.95 6.49 -15.61
CA GLN A 54 -2.67 5.35 -16.19
C GLN A 54 -4.20 5.54 -16.15
N TYR A 55 -4.71 6.03 -15.02
CA TYR A 55 -6.15 6.17 -14.76
C TYR A 55 -6.65 7.61 -14.95
N GLN A 56 -5.77 8.55 -15.33
CA GLN A 56 -6.05 9.99 -15.50
C GLN A 56 -6.81 10.60 -14.31
N MET A 57 -6.46 10.19 -13.10
CA MET A 57 -7.15 10.55 -11.87
C MET A 57 -6.13 10.76 -10.76
N SER A 58 -6.25 11.84 -9.99
CA SER A 58 -5.37 12.04 -8.85
C SER A 58 -5.58 10.96 -7.79
N SER A 59 -4.52 10.60 -7.06
CA SER A 59 -4.57 9.56 -6.02
C SER A 59 -5.55 9.93 -4.91
N GLU A 60 -5.72 11.22 -4.62
CA GLU A 60 -6.71 11.71 -3.67
C GLU A 60 -8.16 11.46 -4.15
N ASN A 61 -8.46 11.77 -5.40
CA ASN A 61 -9.79 11.52 -5.99
C ASN A 61 -10.06 10.02 -6.09
N PHE A 62 -9.06 9.24 -6.52
CA PHE A 62 -9.11 7.79 -6.52
C PHE A 62 -9.45 7.25 -5.13
N TYR A 63 -8.75 7.69 -4.08
CA TYR A 63 -8.96 7.19 -2.73
C TYR A 63 -10.36 7.51 -2.19
N GLN A 64 -10.88 8.71 -2.46
CA GLN A 64 -12.27 9.07 -2.10
C GLN A 64 -13.28 8.13 -2.77
N ARG A 65 -13.12 7.89 -4.08
CA ARG A 65 -14.01 7.04 -4.87
C ARG A 65 -13.89 5.55 -4.50
N PHE A 66 -12.68 5.09 -4.19
CA PHE A 66 -12.43 3.75 -3.67
C PHE A 66 -13.15 3.53 -2.33
N ARG A 67 -13.05 4.51 -1.42
CA ARG A 67 -13.66 4.45 -0.07
C ARG A 67 -15.18 4.40 -0.08
N VAL A 68 -15.83 5.02 -1.06
CA VAL A 68 -17.29 4.96 -1.23
C VAL A 68 -17.76 3.74 -2.03
N GLY A 69 -16.83 2.90 -2.50
CA GLY A 69 -17.14 1.72 -3.30
C GLY A 69 -17.57 2.03 -4.73
N GLU A 70 -17.24 3.21 -5.26
CA GLU A 70 -17.54 3.60 -6.65
C GLU A 70 -16.55 3.02 -7.66
N LEU A 71 -15.43 2.48 -7.19
CA LEU A 71 -14.43 1.83 -8.01
C LEU A 71 -14.62 0.32 -7.95
N GLY A 72 -14.27 -0.35 -9.04
CA GLY A 72 -14.40 -1.80 -9.15
C GLY A 72 -13.50 -2.57 -8.19
N ASP A 73 -13.55 -3.88 -8.31
CA ASP A 73 -12.78 -4.85 -7.55
C ASP A 73 -11.42 -5.18 -8.18
N SER A 74 -10.95 -4.34 -9.12
CA SER A 74 -9.66 -4.54 -9.77
C SER A 74 -8.54 -4.54 -8.73
N ILE A 75 -7.64 -5.50 -8.88
CA ILE A 75 -6.45 -5.64 -8.05
C ILE A 75 -5.58 -4.38 -8.06
N ASP A 76 -5.56 -3.67 -9.20
CA ASP A 76 -4.87 -2.39 -9.37
C ASP A 76 -5.38 -1.31 -8.40
N PHE A 77 -6.69 -1.29 -8.12
CA PHE A 77 -7.28 -0.33 -7.20
C PHE A 77 -6.89 -0.66 -5.75
N PHE A 78 -6.83 -1.94 -5.40
CA PHE A 78 -6.32 -2.34 -4.09
C PHE A 78 -4.82 -2.01 -3.91
N GLU A 79 -4.01 -2.17 -4.95
CA GLU A 79 -2.61 -1.76 -4.89
C GLU A 79 -2.47 -0.24 -4.73
N TRP A 80 -3.21 0.52 -5.54
CA TRP A 80 -3.16 1.98 -5.50
C TRP A 80 -3.62 2.53 -4.15
N SER A 81 -4.67 1.96 -3.54
CA SER A 81 -5.15 2.40 -2.22
C SER A 81 -4.09 2.19 -1.14
N VAL A 82 -3.38 1.05 -1.19
CA VAL A 82 -2.32 0.72 -0.24
C VAL A 82 -1.13 1.67 -0.39
N PHE A 83 -0.71 1.96 -1.62
CA PHE A 83 0.37 2.93 -1.85
C PHE A 83 0.01 4.33 -1.37
N TYR A 84 -1.24 4.74 -1.54
CA TYR A 84 -1.71 6.04 -1.08
C TYR A 84 -1.74 6.14 0.45
N GLU A 85 -2.20 5.09 1.14
CA GLU A 85 -2.17 5.03 2.61
C GLU A 85 -0.75 5.05 3.18
N MET A 86 0.16 4.29 2.56
CA MET A 86 1.58 4.29 2.95
C MET A 86 2.23 5.66 2.76
N TRP A 87 1.91 6.35 1.66
CA TRP A 87 2.41 7.70 1.39
C TRP A 87 1.90 8.72 2.43
N ASN A 88 0.59 8.69 2.73
CA ASN A 88 0.00 9.55 3.77
C ASN A 88 0.64 9.28 5.16
N ALA A 89 0.85 8.02 5.52
CA ALA A 89 1.49 7.66 6.79
C ALA A 89 2.93 8.18 6.87
N ALA A 90 3.70 8.02 5.79
CA ALA A 90 5.09 8.49 5.72
C ALA A 90 5.19 10.03 5.73
N GLN A 91 4.22 10.72 5.11
CA GLN A 91 4.14 12.19 5.11
C GLN A 91 3.85 12.72 6.52
N ASN A 92 2.82 12.17 7.19
CA ASN A 92 2.48 12.53 8.57
C ASN A 92 3.65 12.29 9.54
N GLN A 93 4.43 11.23 9.31
CA GLN A 93 5.62 10.95 10.11
C GLN A 93 6.74 11.99 9.87
N SER A 94 6.86 12.50 8.65
CA SER A 94 7.85 13.52 8.31
C SER A 94 7.50 14.88 8.93
N GLU A 95 6.22 15.27 8.89
CA GLU A 95 5.72 16.49 9.54
C GLU A 95 5.85 16.45 11.08
N PHE A 96 5.64 15.27 11.69
CA PHE A 96 5.83 15.09 13.13
C PHE A 96 7.30 15.25 13.57
N MET A 97 8.26 14.95 12.69
CA MET A 97 9.68 15.08 12.99
C MET A 97 10.20 16.52 12.80
N GLU A 98 9.57 17.33 11.94
CA GLU A 98 9.90 18.75 11.76
C GLU A 98 9.36 19.64 12.89
N THR A 99 8.22 19.30 13.48
CA THR A 99 7.57 20.09 14.55
C THR A 99 8.21 19.95 15.93
N LYS A 100 9.25 19.13 16.06
CA LYS A 100 9.96 18.88 17.33
C LYS A 100 11.40 19.42 17.39
N ASN A 101 11.85 20.13 16.35
CA ASN A 101 13.16 20.80 16.32
C ASN A 101 13.04 22.31 16.54
#